data_AF-A0A4R9WF63-F1
#
_entry.id   AF-A0A4R9WF63-F1
#
_cell.length_a   1.000
_cell.length_b   1.000
_cell.length_c   1.000
_cell.angle_alpha   90.00
_cell.angle_beta   90.00
_cell.angle_gamma   90.00
#
_symmetry.space_group_name_H-M   'P 1'
#
loop_
_entity.id
_entity.type
_entity.pdbx_description
1 polymer ?
#
loop_
_entity_poly.entity_id
_entity_poly.type
_entity_poly.pdbx_seq_one_letter_code
_entity_poly.pdbx_strand_id
1 'polypeptide(L)'
;MKGLIIDEPWIGLILKGEKIWEMRKTACHHRGPVALIRKGSGAVVGTAKVIESLPAIETREAYSAAERHHRIPFARQGTAFDDGWRTPWVLSNAQALPKPVPYKHPYGAVIWVNLDNDVIAAIQSRETADGPATGTGSVAAIQHPLAASSPSPQVHSHLDREQRGAVRVVRVTGGNLRNNHIYLPLDFFPKDAIGGSNQSELAARTIAVRFVPGQTVETDIDGTKRILRARSPVADFFARSGMKDGDAVRIAGVSPYRYEITKVEDA
;
A
#
# COMPACT_ATOMS: atom_id res chain seq x y z
N MET A 1 3.65 -1.11 -5.16
CA MET A 1 2.64 -1.66 -6.10
C MET A 1 1.45 -2.18 -5.31
N LYS A 2 0.21 -2.02 -5.79
CA LYS A 2 -0.97 -2.60 -5.14
C LYS A 2 -1.21 -4.04 -5.61
N GLY A 3 -1.67 -4.89 -4.71
CA GLY A 3 -2.19 -6.23 -4.98
C GLY A 3 -3.71 -6.25 -4.82
N LEU A 4 -4.41 -6.76 -5.83
CA LEU A 4 -5.86 -6.94 -5.84
C LEU A 4 -6.19 -8.39 -5.52
N ILE A 5 -6.98 -8.61 -4.46
CA ILE A 5 -7.43 -9.94 -4.05
C ILE A 5 -8.69 -10.30 -4.83
N ILE A 6 -8.65 -11.42 -5.56
CA ILE A 6 -9.74 -11.91 -6.39
C ILE A 6 -9.97 -13.40 -6.08
N ASP A 7 -11.24 -13.77 -5.93
CA ASP A 7 -11.66 -15.14 -5.66
C ASP A 7 -11.67 -16.01 -6.93
N GLU A 8 -11.65 -17.32 -6.76
CA GLU A 8 -11.97 -18.24 -7.86
C GLU A 8 -13.49 -18.24 -8.12
N PRO A 9 -13.96 -18.50 -9.36
CA PRO A 9 -13.17 -18.79 -10.57
C PRO A 9 -12.65 -17.53 -11.31
N TRP A 10 -12.94 -16.33 -10.78
CA TRP A 10 -12.81 -15.07 -11.50
C TRP A 10 -11.36 -14.72 -11.82
N ILE A 11 -10.45 -14.96 -10.89
CA ILE A 11 -9.03 -14.71 -11.11
C ILE A 11 -8.49 -15.61 -12.22
N GLY A 12 -8.89 -16.88 -12.28
CA GLY A 12 -8.51 -17.78 -13.37
C GLY A 12 -8.95 -17.26 -14.73
N LEU A 13 -10.18 -16.75 -14.83
CA LEU A 13 -10.69 -16.16 -16.08
C LEU A 13 -9.94 -14.88 -16.49
N ILE A 14 -9.56 -14.04 -15.53
CA ILE A 14 -8.75 -12.83 -15.80
C ILE A 14 -7.37 -13.24 -16.33
N LEU A 15 -6.70 -14.20 -15.68
CA LEU A 15 -5.36 -14.65 -16.07
C LEU A 15 -5.33 -15.38 -17.42
N LYS A 16 -6.45 -16.01 -17.82
CA LYS A 16 -6.63 -16.58 -19.17
C LYS A 16 -7.00 -15.54 -20.23
N GLY A 17 -7.25 -14.29 -19.83
CA GLY A 17 -7.72 -13.23 -20.74
C GLY A 17 -9.20 -13.33 -21.13
N GLU A 18 -9.97 -14.21 -20.51
CA GLU A 18 -11.40 -14.41 -20.80
C GLU A 18 -12.31 -13.38 -20.11
N LYS A 19 -11.82 -12.77 -19.02
CA LYS A 19 -12.54 -11.77 -18.21
C LYS A 19 -11.72 -10.50 -18.09
N ILE A 20 -12.31 -9.37 -18.49
CA ILE A 20 -11.65 -8.05 -18.47
C ILE A 20 -12.26 -7.09 -17.45
N TRP A 21 -13.44 -7.40 -16.91
CA TRP A 21 -14.08 -6.58 -15.88
C TRP A 21 -14.06 -7.29 -14.55
N GLU A 22 -13.40 -6.72 -13.55
CA GLU A 22 -13.55 -7.10 -12.16
C GLU A 22 -14.73 -6.33 -11.55
N MET A 23 -15.82 -7.03 -11.24
CA MET A 23 -17.02 -6.38 -10.70
C MET A 23 -16.83 -6.08 -9.22
N ARG A 24 -17.20 -4.88 -8.79
CA ARG A 24 -17.15 -4.44 -7.39
C ARG A 24 -18.40 -3.63 -7.04
N LYS A 25 -18.60 -3.40 -5.74
CA LYS A 25 -19.71 -2.58 -5.23
C LYS A 25 -19.46 -1.07 -5.31
N THR A 26 -18.19 -0.68 -5.45
CA THR A 26 -17.76 0.72 -5.43
C THR A 26 -16.75 0.98 -6.53
N ALA A 27 -16.58 2.25 -6.89
CA ALA A 27 -15.60 2.69 -7.88
C ALA A 27 -14.15 2.41 -7.43
N CYS A 28 -13.26 2.26 -8.41
CA CYS A 28 -11.82 2.24 -8.20
C CYS A 28 -11.22 3.60 -8.53
N HIS A 29 -10.42 4.15 -7.61
CA HIS A 29 -9.60 5.35 -7.88
C HIS A 29 -8.15 5.00 -8.25
N HIS A 30 -7.76 3.73 -8.20
CA HIS A 30 -6.44 3.28 -8.64
C HIS A 30 -6.41 3.14 -10.16
N ARG A 31 -5.31 3.58 -10.79
CA ARG A 31 -5.01 3.37 -12.21
C ARG A 31 -3.57 2.91 -12.37
N GLY A 32 -3.31 2.08 -13.38
CA GLY A 32 -1.99 1.55 -13.66
C GLY A 32 -1.75 0.14 -13.11
N PRO A 33 -0.49 -0.27 -12.94
CA PRO A 33 -0.12 -1.65 -12.61
C PRO A 33 -0.73 -2.14 -11.29
N VAL A 34 -1.12 -3.41 -11.30
CA VAL A 34 -1.66 -4.13 -10.15
C VAL A 34 -1.17 -5.57 -10.18
N ALA A 35 -0.77 -6.08 -9.01
CA ALA A 35 -0.53 -7.49 -8.79
C ALA A 35 -1.85 -8.22 -8.54
N LEU A 36 -2.02 -9.42 -9.08
CA LEU A 36 -3.21 -10.24 -8.91
C LEU A 36 -2.95 -11.33 -7.87
N ILE A 37 -3.78 -11.35 -6.83
CA ILE A 37 -3.67 -12.28 -5.71
C ILE A 37 -4.89 -13.18 -5.69
N ARG A 38 -4.67 -14.50 -5.78
CA ARG A 38 -5.73 -15.47 -5.56
C ARG A 38 -6.12 -15.45 -4.09
N LYS A 39 -7.39 -15.27 -3.78
CA LYS A 39 -7.87 -15.28 -2.39
C LYS A 39 -7.46 -16.58 -1.69
N GLY A 40 -6.87 -16.44 -0.50
CA GLY A 40 -6.40 -17.57 0.31
C GLY A 40 -5.06 -18.19 -0.12
N SER A 41 -4.45 -17.78 -1.24
CA SER A 41 -3.18 -18.38 -1.69
C SER A 41 -1.94 -17.92 -0.94
N GLY A 42 -1.98 -16.73 -0.31
CA GLY A 42 -0.79 -16.09 0.25
C GLY A 42 0.28 -15.71 -0.79
N ALA A 43 -0.07 -15.72 -2.08
CA ALA A 43 0.87 -15.45 -3.18
C ALA A 43 0.25 -14.60 -4.29
N VAL A 44 1.07 -13.74 -4.89
CA VAL A 44 0.79 -13.07 -6.16
C VAL A 44 0.95 -14.10 -7.28
N VAL A 45 -0.06 -14.21 -8.13
CA VAL A 45 -0.17 -15.23 -9.18
C VAL A 45 -0.14 -14.65 -10.59
N GLY A 46 -0.20 -13.33 -10.71
CA GLY A 46 -0.23 -12.62 -11.97
C GLY A 46 -0.13 -11.11 -11.79
N THR A 47 -0.15 -10.40 -12.89
CA THR A 47 -0.22 -8.93 -12.94
C THR A 47 -1.25 -8.49 -13.97
N ALA A 48 -1.71 -7.25 -13.85
CA ALA A 48 -2.56 -6.58 -14.82
C ALA A 48 -2.39 -5.06 -14.70
N LYS A 49 -3.14 -4.30 -15.51
CA LYS A 49 -3.31 -2.86 -15.36
C LYS A 49 -4.78 -2.53 -15.13
N VAL A 50 -5.08 -1.72 -14.12
CA VAL A 50 -6.40 -1.09 -14.00
C VAL A 50 -6.41 0.13 -14.91
N ILE A 51 -7.17 0.08 -16.00
CA ILE A 51 -7.23 1.18 -16.97
C ILE A 51 -8.42 2.09 -16.74
N GLU A 52 -9.51 1.56 -16.19
CA GLU A 52 -10.74 2.33 -15.99
C GLU A 52 -11.59 1.79 -14.84
N SER A 53 -12.46 2.63 -14.30
CA SER A 53 -13.56 2.26 -13.42
C SER A 53 -14.82 2.86 -14.03
N LEU A 54 -15.69 2.01 -14.58
CA LEU A 54 -16.91 2.45 -15.23
C LEU A 54 -17.99 2.76 -14.20
N PRO A 55 -19.01 3.56 -14.56
CA PRO A 55 -20.19 3.75 -13.72
C PRO A 55 -20.86 2.43 -13.35
N ALA A 56 -21.62 2.43 -12.25
CA ALA A 56 -22.41 1.26 -11.89
C ALA A 56 -23.47 0.98 -12.97
N ILE A 57 -23.58 -0.27 -13.41
CA ILE A 57 -24.63 -0.69 -14.32
C ILE A 57 -25.99 -0.57 -13.61
N GLU A 58 -26.94 0.10 -14.24
CA GLU A 58 -28.21 0.48 -13.59
C GLU A 58 -29.35 -0.50 -13.86
N THR A 59 -29.26 -1.32 -14.90
CA THR A 59 -30.32 -2.26 -15.29
C THR A 59 -29.80 -3.69 -15.40
N ARG A 60 -30.67 -4.66 -15.17
CA ARG A 60 -30.32 -6.09 -15.27
C ARG A 60 -30.07 -6.50 -16.71
N GLU A 61 -30.77 -5.87 -17.65
CA GLU A 61 -30.63 -6.08 -19.08
C GLU A 61 -29.23 -5.66 -19.54
N ALA A 62 -28.77 -4.47 -19.13
CA ALA A 62 -27.41 -4.00 -19.42
C ALA A 62 -26.35 -4.86 -18.73
N TYR A 63 -26.64 -5.35 -17.51
CA TYR A 63 -25.75 -6.27 -16.80
C TYR A 63 -25.59 -7.58 -17.57
N SER A 64 -26.69 -8.17 -18.02
CA SER A 64 -26.68 -9.41 -18.80
C SER A 64 -26.00 -9.24 -20.16
N ALA A 65 -26.25 -8.13 -20.86
CA ALA A 65 -25.56 -7.80 -22.11
C ALA A 65 -24.03 -7.66 -21.95
N ALA A 66 -23.56 -7.31 -20.75
CA ALA A 66 -22.14 -7.20 -20.42
C ALA A 66 -21.48 -8.53 -20.01
N GLU A 67 -22.17 -9.67 -20.08
CA GLU A 67 -21.67 -10.98 -19.64
C GLU A 67 -20.34 -11.36 -20.28
N ARG A 68 -20.13 -11.01 -21.55
CA ARG A 68 -18.86 -11.24 -22.25
C ARG A 68 -17.65 -10.57 -21.58
N HIS A 69 -17.84 -9.53 -20.75
CA HIS A 69 -16.76 -8.80 -20.10
C HIS A 69 -16.52 -9.25 -18.66
N HIS A 70 -17.60 -9.47 -17.90
CA HIS A 70 -17.51 -9.88 -16.49
C HIS A 70 -17.62 -11.39 -16.27
N ARG A 71 -18.11 -12.15 -17.25
CA ARG A 71 -18.20 -13.63 -17.27
C ARG A 71 -19.00 -14.25 -16.12
N ILE A 72 -19.89 -13.48 -15.49
CA ILE A 72 -20.76 -13.99 -14.42
C ILE A 72 -21.91 -14.73 -15.10
N PRO A 73 -22.08 -16.05 -14.87
CA PRO A 73 -23.12 -16.83 -15.54
C PRO A 73 -24.50 -16.27 -15.24
N PHE A 74 -25.41 -16.35 -16.23
CA PHE A 74 -26.80 -15.88 -16.12
C PHE A 74 -27.47 -16.20 -14.78
N ALA A 75 -27.36 -17.46 -14.32
CA ALA A 75 -27.94 -17.91 -13.05
C ALA A 75 -27.46 -17.15 -11.79
N ARG A 76 -26.28 -16.51 -11.84
CA ARG A 76 -25.70 -15.72 -10.73
C ARG A 76 -25.87 -14.21 -10.93
N GLN A 77 -26.24 -13.75 -12.13
CA GLN A 77 -26.32 -12.32 -12.44
C GLN A 77 -27.35 -11.61 -11.57
N GLY A 78 -28.51 -12.23 -11.33
CA GLY A 78 -29.56 -11.61 -10.53
C GLY A 78 -29.11 -11.28 -9.12
N THR A 79 -28.59 -12.27 -8.39
CA THR A 79 -28.05 -12.06 -7.04
C THR A 79 -26.87 -11.09 -7.03
N ALA A 80 -25.93 -11.22 -7.97
CA ALA A 80 -24.78 -10.32 -8.04
C ALA A 80 -25.20 -8.85 -8.25
N PHE A 81 -26.21 -8.62 -9.09
CA PHE A 81 -26.78 -7.30 -9.35
C PHE A 81 -27.41 -6.72 -8.08
N ASP A 82 -28.27 -7.49 -7.41
CA ASP A 82 -28.98 -7.07 -6.19
C ASP A 82 -28.04 -6.80 -5.02
N ASP A 83 -26.99 -7.60 -4.88
CA ASP A 83 -25.93 -7.43 -3.89
C ASP A 83 -25.04 -6.20 -4.16
N GLY A 84 -25.25 -5.53 -5.30
CA GLY A 84 -24.59 -4.29 -5.67
C GLY A 84 -23.29 -4.46 -6.43
N TRP A 85 -22.94 -5.66 -6.93
CA TRP A 85 -21.72 -5.91 -7.73
C TRP A 85 -21.85 -5.37 -9.16
N ARG A 86 -22.11 -4.07 -9.27
CA ARG A 86 -22.53 -3.38 -10.50
C ARG A 86 -21.46 -2.48 -11.09
N THR A 87 -20.36 -2.23 -10.37
CA THR A 87 -19.30 -1.30 -10.80
C THR A 87 -18.14 -2.07 -11.45
N PRO A 88 -17.91 -1.94 -12.77
CA PRO A 88 -16.81 -2.63 -13.44
C PRO A 88 -15.48 -1.92 -13.25
N TRP A 89 -14.46 -2.66 -12.81
CA TRP A 89 -13.06 -2.24 -12.89
C TRP A 89 -12.44 -2.89 -14.12
N VAL A 90 -12.05 -2.08 -15.09
CA VAL A 90 -11.53 -2.57 -16.37
C VAL A 90 -10.05 -2.89 -16.22
N LEU A 91 -9.73 -4.15 -16.45
CA LEU A 91 -8.38 -4.69 -16.43
C LEU A 91 -7.88 -4.89 -17.86
N SER A 92 -6.61 -4.58 -18.09
CA SER A 92 -5.90 -4.90 -19.33
C SER A 92 -4.56 -5.56 -19.04
N ASN A 93 -4.00 -6.21 -20.06
CA ASN A 93 -2.70 -6.87 -20.02
C ASN A 93 -2.55 -7.79 -18.81
N ALA A 94 -3.59 -8.57 -18.52
CA ALA A 94 -3.52 -9.58 -17.46
C ALA A 94 -2.58 -10.70 -17.89
N GLN A 95 -1.61 -11.02 -17.04
CA GLN A 95 -0.60 -12.03 -17.30
C GLN A 95 -0.41 -12.90 -16.04
N ALA A 96 -0.42 -14.22 -16.22
CA ALA A 96 -0.04 -15.13 -15.15
C ALA A 96 1.48 -15.09 -14.95
N LEU A 97 1.92 -15.11 -13.69
CA LEU A 97 3.33 -15.30 -13.40
C LEU A 97 3.69 -16.77 -13.62
N PRO A 98 4.84 -17.08 -14.25
CA PRO A 98 5.31 -18.47 -14.41
C PRO A 98 5.40 -19.22 -13.08
N LYS A 99 5.75 -18.51 -12.01
CA LYS A 99 5.75 -19.02 -10.63
C LYS A 99 5.11 -17.98 -9.70
N PRO A 100 4.22 -18.39 -8.77
CA PRO A 100 3.65 -17.48 -7.78
C PRO A 100 4.72 -16.87 -6.85
N VAL A 101 4.57 -15.59 -6.51
CA VAL A 101 5.45 -14.86 -5.58
C VAL A 101 4.76 -14.79 -4.22
N PRO A 102 5.28 -15.46 -3.17
CA PRO A 102 4.74 -15.32 -1.82
C PRO A 102 4.82 -13.88 -1.34
N TYR A 103 3.85 -13.47 -0.53
CA TYR A 103 3.88 -12.17 0.14
C TYR A 103 3.33 -12.31 1.56
N LYS A 104 3.68 -11.36 2.43
CA LYS A 104 3.11 -11.30 3.77
C LYS A 104 1.74 -10.64 3.70
N HIS A 105 0.68 -11.42 3.94
CA HIS A 105 -0.67 -10.88 3.96
C HIS A 105 -0.87 -9.95 5.19
N PRO A 106 -1.22 -8.67 5.00
CA PRO A 106 -1.54 -7.80 6.12
C PRO A 106 -2.86 -8.22 6.77
N TYR A 107 -2.92 -8.19 8.10
CA TYR A 107 -4.18 -8.45 8.82
C TYR A 107 -5.27 -7.47 8.37
N GLY A 108 -6.46 -8.00 8.07
CA GLY A 108 -7.63 -7.22 7.68
C GLY A 108 -7.65 -6.72 6.22
N ALA A 109 -6.70 -7.12 5.37
CA ALA A 109 -6.71 -6.74 3.95
C ALA A 109 -7.75 -7.56 3.17
N VAL A 110 -8.91 -6.96 2.85
CA VAL A 110 -10.03 -7.65 2.18
C VAL A 110 -10.03 -7.50 0.65
N ILE A 111 -9.59 -6.34 0.14
CA ILE A 111 -9.64 -6.02 -1.30
C ILE A 111 -8.25 -5.69 -1.85
N TRP A 112 -7.54 -4.80 -1.16
CA TRP A 112 -6.25 -4.27 -1.58
C TRP A 112 -5.16 -4.60 -0.58
N VAL A 113 -3.99 -4.95 -1.09
CA VAL A 113 -2.73 -5.09 -0.36
C VAL A 113 -1.73 -4.10 -0.94
N ASN A 114 -0.95 -3.43 -0.10
CA ASN A 114 0.26 -2.76 -0.58
C ASN A 114 1.41 -3.76 -0.46
N LEU A 115 2.06 -4.07 -1.58
CA LEU A 115 3.15 -5.03 -1.62
C LEU A 115 4.48 -4.36 -1.25
N ASP A 116 5.30 -5.11 -0.53
CA ASP A 116 6.65 -4.71 -0.12
C ASP A 116 7.61 -4.70 -1.34
N ASN A 117 8.69 -3.93 -1.24
CA ASN A 117 9.60 -3.68 -2.38
C ASN A 117 10.30 -4.95 -2.87
N ASP A 118 10.63 -5.87 -1.98
CA ASP A 118 11.20 -7.19 -2.30
C ASP A 118 10.22 -8.04 -3.12
N VAL A 119 8.94 -8.05 -2.75
CA VAL A 119 7.88 -8.72 -3.51
C VAL A 119 7.72 -8.09 -4.89
N ILE A 120 7.77 -6.75 -4.98
CA ILE A 120 7.69 -6.03 -6.27
C ILE A 120 8.85 -6.40 -7.18
N ALA A 121 10.08 -6.39 -6.67
CA ALA A 121 11.27 -6.79 -7.43
C ALA A 121 11.18 -8.26 -7.89
N ALA A 122 10.68 -9.14 -7.03
CA ALA A 122 10.45 -10.55 -7.37
C ALA A 122 9.36 -10.76 -8.44
N ILE A 123 8.36 -9.89 -8.52
CA ILE A 123 7.36 -9.88 -9.61
C ILE A 123 8.03 -9.44 -10.91
N GLN A 124 8.72 -8.30 -10.91
CA GLN A 124 9.33 -7.72 -12.11
C GLN A 124 10.36 -8.65 -12.76
N SER A 125 11.22 -9.29 -11.95
CA SER A 125 12.19 -10.27 -12.44
C SER A 125 11.57 -11.51 -13.10
N ARG A 126 10.32 -11.84 -12.77
CA ARG A 126 9.58 -12.97 -13.35
C ARG A 126 8.81 -12.59 -14.60
N GLU A 127 8.44 -11.31 -14.76
CA GLU A 127 7.82 -10.79 -15.98
C GLU A 127 8.83 -10.70 -17.14
N THR A 128 10.11 -10.40 -16.84
CA THR A 128 11.16 -10.25 -17.86
C THR A 128 11.72 -11.58 -18.40
N ALA A 129 11.37 -12.71 -17.80
CA ALA A 129 11.93 -14.01 -18.15
C ALA A 129 11.32 -14.64 -19.43
N ASP A 130 10.33 -14.01 -20.07
CA ASP A 130 9.56 -14.58 -21.19
C ASP A 130 9.43 -13.64 -22.42
N GLY A 131 10.44 -12.79 -22.68
CA GLY A 131 10.56 -11.95 -23.89
C GLY A 131 11.78 -12.31 -24.73
N PRO A 132 11.74 -12.13 -26.08
CA PRO A 132 12.69 -12.78 -26.99
C PRO A 132 14.11 -12.21 -26.85
N ALA A 133 15.07 -13.12 -26.90
CA ALA A 133 16.48 -12.80 -27.04
C ALA A 133 16.73 -12.08 -28.39
N THR A 134 17.20 -10.84 -28.31
CA THR A 134 18.05 -10.25 -29.35
C THR A 134 19.29 -9.72 -28.66
N GLY A 135 20.36 -10.52 -28.74
CA GLY A 135 21.70 -10.10 -28.34
C GLY A 135 22.39 -9.31 -29.45
N THR A 136 23.31 -8.44 -29.04
CA THR A 136 24.59 -8.01 -29.66
C THR A 136 24.87 -6.57 -29.18
N GLY A 137 26.01 -6.17 -28.64
CA GLY A 137 27.28 -6.82 -28.33
C GLY A 137 28.14 -5.80 -27.54
N SER A 138 29.19 -6.34 -26.89
CA SER A 138 30.33 -5.72 -26.21
C SER A 138 30.82 -4.38 -26.83
N VAL A 139 31.39 -3.40 -26.12
CA VAL A 139 32.70 -3.44 -25.46
C VAL A 139 32.98 -2.21 -24.56
N ALA A 140 33.92 -2.42 -23.64
CA ALA A 140 34.99 -1.50 -23.18
C ALA A 140 34.85 -0.87 -21.78
N ALA A 141 35.68 -1.41 -20.89
CA ALA A 141 36.10 -0.85 -19.62
C ALA A 141 37.06 0.32 -19.81
N ILE A 142 36.96 1.34 -18.94
CA ILE A 142 38.10 2.14 -18.50
C ILE A 142 37.94 2.40 -16.99
N GLN A 143 39.00 2.10 -16.24
CA GLN A 143 39.13 2.27 -14.79
C GLN A 143 39.81 3.60 -14.42
N HIS A 144 39.64 3.96 -13.14
CA HIS A 144 40.48 4.80 -12.23
C HIS A 144 40.32 6.34 -12.25
N PRO A 145 40.65 7.07 -11.16
CA PRO A 145 40.69 6.74 -9.71
C PRO A 145 40.09 7.84 -8.76
N LEU A 146 40.21 7.57 -7.45
CA LEU A 146 39.87 8.34 -6.23
C LEU A 146 39.85 9.89 -6.30
N ALA A 147 38.88 10.51 -5.61
CA ALA A 147 39.13 11.60 -4.66
C ALA A 147 37.92 11.84 -3.72
N ALA A 148 38.24 12.09 -2.46
CA ALA A 148 37.33 12.30 -1.33
C ALA A 148 36.52 13.60 -1.42
N SER A 149 35.34 13.62 -0.78
CA SER A 149 34.77 14.78 -0.07
C SER A 149 33.52 14.34 0.71
N SER A 150 33.67 14.07 2.00
CA SER A 150 32.56 14.00 2.96
C SER A 150 32.05 15.42 3.25
N PRO A 151 30.74 15.68 3.29
CA PRO A 151 30.22 16.87 3.96
C PRO A 151 30.05 16.61 5.47
N SER A 152 30.71 17.45 6.28
CA SER A 152 30.66 17.46 7.75
C SER A 152 29.27 17.80 8.33
N PRO A 153 28.92 17.31 9.55
CA PRO A 153 27.66 17.57 10.22
C PRO A 153 27.81 18.71 11.25
N GLN A 154 27.36 19.93 10.95
CA GLN A 154 27.49 21.05 11.91
C GLN A 154 26.22 21.87 12.18
N VAL A 155 25.04 21.47 11.68
CA VAL A 155 23.79 22.24 11.89
C VAL A 155 22.72 21.53 12.75
N HIS A 156 22.91 20.24 13.08
CA HIS A 156 21.85 19.41 13.69
C HIS A 156 21.71 19.54 15.23
N SER A 157 22.63 20.22 15.92
CA SER A 157 22.80 20.08 17.38
C SER A 157 21.70 20.70 18.26
N HIS A 158 20.89 21.65 17.74
CA HIS A 158 19.88 22.34 18.56
C HIS A 158 18.52 21.63 18.58
N LEU A 159 18.01 21.18 17.43
CA LEU A 159 16.73 20.43 17.35
C LEU A 159 16.83 19.03 17.99
N ASP A 160 18.00 18.39 17.89
CA ASP A 160 18.30 17.08 18.50
C ASP A 160 18.33 17.09 20.04
N ARG A 161 18.36 18.29 20.65
CA ARG A 161 18.38 18.49 22.10
C ARG A 161 16.99 18.81 22.65
N GLU A 162 16.13 19.50 21.88
CA GLU A 162 14.74 19.83 22.27
C GLU A 162 13.77 18.65 22.14
N GLN A 163 13.99 17.72 21.19
CA GLN A 163 13.10 16.57 20.99
C GLN A 163 13.25 15.47 22.06
N ARG A 164 14.32 15.51 22.87
CA ARG A 164 14.66 14.45 23.82
C ARG A 164 13.80 14.58 25.08
N GLY A 165 12.86 13.65 25.27
CA GLY A 165 11.91 13.67 26.40
C GLY A 165 10.68 14.56 26.18
N ALA A 166 10.58 15.25 25.04
CA ALA A 166 9.39 16.01 24.67
C ALA A 166 8.24 15.07 24.29
N VAL A 167 7.01 15.48 24.62
CA VAL A 167 5.80 14.69 24.43
C VAL A 167 4.75 15.53 23.71
N ARG A 168 3.98 14.88 22.84
CA ARG A 168 2.75 15.41 22.25
C ARG A 168 1.61 14.42 22.47
N VAL A 169 0.42 14.95 22.70
CA VAL A 169 -0.80 14.13 22.82
C VAL A 169 -1.73 14.54 21.69
N VAL A 170 -2.25 13.56 20.95
CA VAL A 170 -3.20 13.79 19.85
C VAL A 170 -4.43 12.91 20.05
N ARG A 171 -5.60 13.47 19.77
CA ARG A 171 -6.86 12.73 19.81
C ARG A 171 -7.01 11.86 18.58
N VAL A 172 -7.50 10.65 18.80
CA VAL A 172 -7.88 9.68 17.77
C VAL A 172 -9.36 9.88 17.46
N THR A 173 -9.67 10.14 16.18
CA THR A 173 -11.04 10.27 15.69
C THR A 173 -11.55 8.98 15.07
N GLY A 174 -12.86 8.83 14.88
CA GLY A 174 -13.42 7.72 14.12
C GLY A 174 -12.88 7.63 12.68
N GLY A 175 -12.51 8.77 12.07
CA GLY A 175 -11.86 8.81 10.78
C GLY A 175 -10.44 8.23 10.79
N ASN A 176 -9.71 8.42 11.88
CA ASN A 176 -8.39 7.82 12.12
C ASN A 176 -8.50 6.30 12.21
N LEU A 177 -9.44 5.80 13.00
CA LEU A 177 -9.70 4.37 13.19
C LEU A 177 -10.09 3.68 11.88
N ARG A 178 -11.08 4.21 11.15
CA ARG A 178 -11.56 3.63 9.88
C ARG A 178 -10.47 3.54 8.81
N ASN A 179 -9.51 4.47 8.85
CA ASN A 179 -8.48 4.58 7.83
C ASN A 179 -7.08 4.21 8.34
N ASN A 180 -6.92 3.68 9.55
CA ASN A 180 -5.64 3.22 10.10
C ASN A 180 -4.51 4.28 10.02
N HIS A 181 -4.75 5.48 10.54
CA HIS A 181 -3.71 6.52 10.63
C HIS A 181 -3.92 7.38 11.87
N ILE A 182 -2.87 8.10 12.28
CA ILE A 182 -2.93 9.11 13.35
C ILE A 182 -2.40 10.42 12.76
N TYR A 183 -3.05 11.54 13.07
CA TYR A 183 -2.54 12.85 12.69
C TYR A 183 -1.32 13.23 13.54
N LEU A 184 -0.27 13.68 12.87
CA LEU A 184 1.01 14.00 13.48
C LEU A 184 1.22 15.52 13.60
N PRO A 185 1.76 16.01 14.72
CA PRO A 185 2.26 17.38 14.84
C PRO A 185 3.59 17.49 14.09
N LEU A 186 3.59 18.04 12.88
CA LEU A 186 4.78 18.06 12.01
C LEU A 186 5.95 18.85 12.60
N ASP A 187 5.67 19.89 13.38
CA ASP A 187 6.66 20.67 14.14
C ASP A 187 7.47 19.81 15.12
N PHE A 188 6.93 18.65 15.50
CA PHE A 188 7.56 17.74 16.43
C PHE A 188 8.61 16.81 15.78
N PHE A 189 8.65 16.71 14.46
CA PHE A 189 9.53 15.80 13.74
C PHE A 189 10.62 16.56 12.95
N PRO A 190 11.79 15.95 12.72
CA PRO A 190 12.83 16.51 11.86
C PRO A 190 12.27 16.79 10.47
N LYS A 191 12.59 17.97 9.90
CA LYS A 191 12.06 18.38 8.59
C LYS A 191 12.46 17.42 7.46
N ASP A 192 13.64 16.82 7.57
CA ASP A 192 14.18 15.84 6.63
C ASP A 192 13.58 14.44 6.79
N ALA A 193 12.73 14.22 7.80
CA ALA A 193 11.87 13.05 7.95
C ALA A 193 10.43 13.25 7.43
N ILE A 194 10.12 14.44 6.92
CA ILE A 194 8.82 14.79 6.35
C ILE A 194 8.96 14.85 4.84
N GLY A 195 8.30 13.90 4.17
CA GLY A 195 8.24 13.81 2.72
C GLY A 195 7.02 14.55 2.16
N GLY A 196 6.97 14.65 0.84
CA GLY A 196 5.85 15.21 0.12
C GLY A 196 4.68 14.23 -0.01
N SER A 197 3.65 14.63 -0.77
CA SER A 197 2.35 13.94 -0.86
C SER A 197 2.39 12.54 -1.45
N ASN A 198 3.49 12.16 -2.13
CA ASN A 198 3.62 10.95 -2.95
C ASN A 198 4.88 10.14 -2.61
N GLN A 199 4.89 8.83 -2.93
CA GLN A 199 6.04 7.94 -2.70
C GLN A 199 7.30 8.30 -3.52
N SER A 200 7.19 9.18 -4.51
CA SER A 200 8.34 9.75 -5.25
C SER A 200 8.98 10.94 -4.55
N GLU A 201 8.32 11.47 -3.51
CA GLU A 201 8.79 12.58 -2.68
C GLU A 201 9.06 12.06 -1.27
N LEU A 202 9.85 10.98 -1.17
CA LEU A 202 10.27 10.45 0.13
C LEU A 202 11.06 11.51 0.87
N ALA A 203 10.87 11.52 2.19
CA ALA A 203 11.75 12.27 3.06
C ALA A 203 13.20 11.79 2.87
N ALA A 204 14.17 12.68 3.08
CA ALA A 204 15.59 12.34 2.97
C ALA A 204 16.01 11.28 4.00
N ARG A 205 15.25 11.14 5.10
CA ARG A 205 15.53 10.19 6.18
C ARG A 205 14.24 9.59 6.76
N THR A 206 14.31 8.36 7.23
CA THR A 206 13.19 7.71 7.96
C THR A 206 13.31 7.94 9.46
N ILE A 207 12.18 7.81 10.16
CA ILE A 207 12.10 7.72 11.63
C ILE A 207 11.74 6.30 12.05
N ALA A 208 12.25 5.88 13.20
CA ALA A 208 11.80 4.66 13.86
C ALA A 208 10.68 5.00 14.85
N VAL A 209 9.51 4.40 14.69
CA VAL A 209 8.34 4.58 15.56
C VAL A 209 8.01 3.26 16.23
N ARG A 210 8.13 3.22 17.56
CA ARG A 210 7.72 2.09 18.39
C ARG A 210 6.29 2.28 18.85
N PHE A 211 5.40 1.36 18.51
CA PHE A 211 4.04 1.33 19.06
C PHE A 211 3.99 0.44 20.30
N VAL A 212 3.33 0.92 21.35
CA VAL A 212 3.16 0.17 22.61
C VAL A 212 1.68 0.20 23.01
N PRO A 213 0.97 -0.95 22.97
CA PRO A 213 1.42 -2.27 22.51
C PRO A 213 1.58 -2.33 20.99
N GLY A 214 2.55 -3.10 20.49
CA GLY A 214 2.73 -3.30 19.04
C GLY A 214 4.18 -3.45 18.60
N GLN A 215 4.40 -3.17 17.32
CA GLN A 215 5.69 -3.29 16.65
C GLN A 215 6.43 -1.95 16.55
N THR A 216 7.73 -2.03 16.24
CA THR A 216 8.52 -0.88 15.80
C THR A 216 8.60 -0.88 14.28
N VAL A 217 8.42 0.28 13.65
CA VAL A 217 8.52 0.46 12.20
C VAL A 217 9.48 1.59 11.84
N GLU A 218 10.20 1.46 10.73
CA GLU A 218 10.90 2.57 10.10
C GLU A 218 10.07 3.12 8.94
N THR A 219 9.76 4.42 8.98
CA THR A 219 8.88 5.08 8.01
C THR A 219 9.21 6.56 7.91
N ASP A 220 8.83 7.21 6.82
CA ASP A 220 8.75 8.67 6.73
C ASP A 220 7.33 9.17 7.06
N ILE A 221 7.17 10.49 7.08
CA ILE A 221 5.91 11.19 7.32
C ILE A 221 5.43 11.82 6.01
N ASP A 222 4.17 11.57 5.65
CA ASP A 222 3.49 12.34 4.58
C ASP A 222 3.15 13.72 5.16
N GLY A 223 3.89 14.76 4.76
CA GLY A 223 3.72 16.12 5.26
C GLY A 223 2.39 16.76 4.86
N THR A 224 1.83 16.37 3.72
CA THR A 224 0.55 16.91 3.24
C THR A 224 -0.62 16.36 4.07
N LYS A 225 -0.61 15.05 4.34
CA LYS A 225 -1.67 14.39 5.12
C LYS A 225 -1.41 14.40 6.62
N ARG A 226 -0.19 14.74 7.04
CA ARG A 226 0.28 14.73 8.42
C ARG A 226 0.14 13.35 9.06
N ILE A 227 0.58 12.30 8.39
CA ILE A 227 0.47 10.92 8.88
C ILE A 227 1.77 10.16 8.68
N LEU A 228 1.97 9.09 9.45
CA LEU A 228 2.98 8.08 9.11
C LEU A 228 2.60 7.45 7.77
N ARG A 229 3.58 7.30 6.88
CA ARG A 229 3.34 6.63 5.59
C ARG A 229 3.03 5.15 5.79
N ALA A 230 3.64 4.52 6.78
CA ALA A 230 3.31 3.17 7.24
C ALA A 230 2.00 3.14 8.06
N ARG A 231 0.92 2.67 7.44
CA ARG A 231 -0.42 2.59 8.05
C ARG A 231 -0.71 1.27 8.76
N SER A 232 -0.10 0.17 8.33
CA SER A 232 -0.33 -1.16 8.91
C SER A 232 0.07 -1.27 10.39
N PRO A 233 1.19 -0.67 10.84
CA PRO A 233 1.53 -0.63 12.28
C PRO A 233 0.54 0.15 13.13
N VAL A 234 -0.07 1.21 12.57
CA VAL A 234 -1.10 2.00 13.25
C VAL A 234 -2.37 1.16 13.43
N ALA A 235 -2.76 0.37 12.43
CA ALA A 235 -3.88 -0.56 12.52
C ALA A 235 -3.69 -1.60 13.63
N ASP A 236 -2.52 -2.25 13.66
CA ASP A 236 -2.17 -3.25 14.69
C ASP A 236 -2.17 -2.62 16.10
N PHE A 237 -1.61 -1.42 16.23
CA PHE A 237 -1.64 -0.66 17.48
C PHE A 237 -3.07 -0.36 17.94
N PHE A 238 -3.95 0.13 17.06
CA PHE A 238 -5.36 0.40 17.42
C PHE A 238 -6.08 -0.85 17.90
N ALA A 239 -5.88 -1.99 17.22
CA ALA A 239 -6.49 -3.25 17.61
C ALA A 239 -5.98 -3.72 18.98
N ARG A 240 -4.67 -3.70 19.22
CA ARG A 240 -4.07 -4.19 20.48
C ARG A 240 -4.34 -3.30 21.68
N SER A 241 -4.42 -2.00 21.47
CA SER A 241 -4.69 -1.02 22.53
C SER A 241 -6.18 -0.82 22.81
N GLY A 242 -7.06 -1.46 22.03
CA GLY A 242 -8.51 -1.26 22.12
C GLY A 242 -8.90 0.21 21.93
N MET A 243 -8.27 0.88 20.97
CA MET A 243 -8.45 2.31 20.72
C MET A 243 -9.87 2.62 20.22
N LYS A 244 -10.52 3.63 20.81
CA LYS A 244 -11.88 4.08 20.49
C LYS A 244 -11.88 5.53 20.01
N ASP A 245 -13.01 5.94 19.43
CA ASP A 245 -13.20 7.33 19.00
C ASP A 245 -13.23 8.24 20.24
N GLY A 246 -12.40 9.27 20.24
CA GLY A 246 -12.22 10.18 21.38
C GLY A 246 -11.03 9.85 22.26
N ASP A 247 -10.47 8.64 22.19
CA ASP A 247 -9.25 8.28 22.92
C ASP A 247 -8.07 9.14 22.45
N ALA A 248 -7.00 9.19 23.24
CA ALA A 248 -5.79 9.92 22.91
C ALA A 248 -4.56 8.99 22.82
N VAL A 249 -3.62 9.39 21.97
CA VAL A 249 -2.30 8.76 21.89
C VAL A 249 -1.22 9.75 22.30
N ARG A 250 -0.24 9.25 23.05
CA ARG A 250 0.94 9.96 23.47
C ARG A 250 2.09 9.60 22.52
N ILE A 251 2.69 10.63 21.92
CA ILE A 251 3.87 10.54 21.06
C ILE A 251 5.05 11.13 21.83
N ALA A 252 6.05 10.29 22.14
CA ALA A 252 7.24 10.69 22.88
C ALA A 252 8.48 10.62 21.99
N GLY A 253 9.30 11.68 22.02
CA GLY A 253 10.62 11.68 21.41
C GLY A 253 11.62 10.98 22.32
N VAL A 254 12.00 9.75 21.97
CA VAL A 254 12.93 8.92 22.78
C VAL A 254 14.37 9.34 22.50
N SER A 255 14.71 9.50 21.22
CA SER A 255 15.99 10.03 20.75
C SER A 255 15.81 10.67 19.37
N PRO A 256 16.82 11.32 18.79
CA PRO A 256 16.74 11.79 17.41
C PRO A 256 16.27 10.68 16.48
N TYR A 257 15.26 10.99 15.65
CA TYR A 257 14.61 10.06 14.71
C TYR A 257 13.97 8.81 15.35
N ARG A 258 13.81 8.74 16.69
CA ARG A 258 13.17 7.61 17.37
C ARG A 258 12.03 8.08 18.26
N TYR A 259 10.84 7.57 17.99
CA TYR A 259 9.61 7.96 18.65
C TYR A 259 8.90 6.75 19.24
N GLU A 260 8.17 6.97 20.31
CA GLU A 260 7.28 5.97 20.92
C GLU A 260 5.84 6.49 20.93
N ILE A 261 4.90 5.64 20.50
CA ILE A 261 3.47 5.91 20.50
C ILE A 261 2.78 4.95 21.47
N THR A 262 2.08 5.53 22.44
CA THR A 262 1.36 4.82 23.51
C THR A 262 -0.08 5.31 23.56
N LYS A 263 -1.01 4.45 24.00
CA LYS A 263 -2.35 4.91 24.38
C LYS A 263 -2.25 5.72 25.67
N VAL A 264 -2.96 6.84 25.75
CA VAL A 264 -3.18 7.55 27.02
C VAL A 264 -4.28 6.79 27.76
N GLU A 265 -3.99 6.32 28.97
CA GLU A 265 -5.04 5.76 29.83
C GLU A 265 -5.84 6.91 30.45
N ASP A 266 -7.16 6.75 30.52
CA ASP A 266 -8.01 7.67 31.25
C ASP A 266 -7.67 7.55 32.74
N ALA A 267 -7.28 8.67 33.35
CA ALA A 267 -7.01 8.78 34.78
C ALA A 267 -8.31 8.76 35.62
#